data_AF-A0A834GTF3-F1
#
_entry.id   AF-A0A834GTF3-F1
#
_cell.length_a   1.000
_cell.length_b   1.000
_cell.length_c   1.000
_cell.angle_alpha   90.00
_cell.angle_beta   90.00
_cell.angle_gamma   90.00
#
_symmetry.space_group_name_H-M   'P 1'
#
loop_
_entity.id
_entity.type
_entity.pdbx_description
1 polymer ?
#
loop_
_entity_poly.entity_id
_entity_poly.type
_entity_poly.pdbx_seq_one_letter_code
_entity_poly.pdbx_strand_id
1 'polypeptide(L)'
;MITGRSPVGLHTTGRSSVGFQYTTIDDGGLVTWMRKKQQGAVNSKALIKEIIDPTLIGGYEMGKMETLVRVAMQCVEEDKDARPTMRKVVEMLLRHEDEDSCDNGAEVKDFVPFQ
;
A
#
# COMPACT_ATOMS: atom_id res chain seq x y z
N MET A 1 23.06 -14.13 21.46
CA MET A 1 21.59 -14.10 21.43
C MET A 1 21.15 -12.63 21.50
N ILE A 2 20.53 -12.13 20.44
CA ILE A 2 19.99 -10.76 20.40
C ILE A 2 18.58 -10.83 20.96
N THR A 3 18.37 -10.34 22.17
CA THR A 3 17.02 -10.08 22.66
C THR A 3 16.56 -8.79 22.01
N GLY A 4 15.54 -8.88 21.15
CA GLY A 4 14.95 -7.73 20.50
C GLY A 4 14.53 -6.68 21.52
N ARG A 5 14.81 -5.40 21.21
CA ARG A 5 14.33 -4.27 21.99
C ARG A 5 12.80 -4.27 21.98
N SER A 6 12.20 -4.40 23.16
CA SER A 6 10.77 -4.21 23.36
C SER A 6 10.37 -2.77 22.93
N PRO A 7 9.21 -2.54 22.29
CA PRO A 7 8.81 -1.19 21.91
C PRO A 7 8.49 -0.40 23.18
N VAL A 8 9.21 0.69 23.36
CA VAL A 8 8.95 1.66 24.42
C VAL A 8 7.59 2.29 24.16
N GLY A 9 6.65 2.09 25.08
CA GLY A 9 5.39 2.83 25.11
C GLY A 9 5.67 4.32 25.20
N LEU A 10 5.41 5.04 24.12
CA LEU A 10 5.53 6.49 24.03
C LEU A 10 4.37 7.14 24.79
N HIS A 11 4.55 7.39 26.08
CA HIS A 11 3.75 8.35 26.83
C HIS A 11 4.35 9.75 26.65
N THR A 12 3.48 10.71 26.37
CA THR A 12 3.78 12.10 26.11
C THR A 12 4.46 12.76 27.32
N THR A 13 5.40 13.67 27.07
CA THR A 13 5.44 15.05 27.59
C THR A 13 6.81 15.69 27.35
N GLY A 14 6.82 16.83 26.66
CA GLY A 14 7.81 17.88 26.88
C GLY A 14 9.00 18.01 25.90
N ARG A 15 8.93 19.09 25.10
CA ARG A 15 10.02 20.04 24.76
C ARG A 15 10.81 19.86 23.44
N SER A 16 10.36 20.68 22.47
CA SER A 16 11.10 21.45 21.45
C SER A 16 11.57 20.83 20.11
N SER A 17 11.02 21.46 19.06
CA SER A 17 11.67 21.89 17.80
C SER A 17 12.24 20.84 16.84
N VAL A 18 11.35 20.23 16.06
CA VAL A 18 11.35 20.30 14.57
C VAL A 18 9.97 19.83 14.11
N GLY A 19 9.25 20.68 13.38
CA GLY A 19 7.88 20.41 12.97
C GLY A 19 7.81 19.30 11.94
N PHE A 20 7.46 18.09 12.37
CA PHE A 20 6.72 17.16 11.53
C PHE A 20 5.43 16.83 12.27
N GLN A 21 4.38 17.60 11.98
CA GLN A 21 3.06 17.39 12.53
C GLN A 21 2.45 16.17 11.83
N TYR A 22 2.81 14.96 12.28
CA TYR A 22 1.92 13.83 12.13
C TYR A 22 0.75 14.14 13.07
N THR A 23 -0.27 14.84 12.55
CA THR A 23 -1.57 14.94 13.21
C THR A 23 -1.91 13.54 13.68
N THR A 24 -2.18 13.37 14.97
CA THR A 24 -2.65 12.13 15.58
C THR A 24 -3.60 11.45 14.60
N ILE A 25 -3.09 10.45 13.86
CA ILE A 25 -3.97 9.53 13.16
C ILE A 25 -4.77 8.94 14.29
N ASP A 26 -6.07 9.25 14.30
CA ASP A 26 -7.13 8.53 15.00
C ASP A 26 -6.60 7.19 15.51
N ASP A 27 -6.63 6.95 16.82
CA ASP A 27 -5.85 5.98 17.61
C ASP A 27 -5.67 4.55 17.01
N GLY A 28 -6.34 4.22 15.90
CA GLY A 28 -6.17 3.02 15.08
C GLY A 28 -5.15 3.08 13.91
N GLY A 29 -4.41 4.16 13.68
CA GLY A 29 -3.30 4.18 12.71
C GLY A 29 -3.70 4.14 11.21
N LEU A 30 -2.71 4.04 10.32
CA LEU A 30 -2.88 4.26 8.86
C LEU A 30 -3.91 3.32 8.22
N VAL A 31 -3.92 2.04 8.59
CA VAL A 31 -4.85 1.04 8.04
C VAL A 31 -6.30 1.38 8.41
N THR A 32 -6.54 1.79 9.66
CA THR A 32 -7.87 2.21 10.13
C THR A 32 -8.36 3.43 9.37
N TRP A 33 -7.49 4.43 9.19
CA TRP A 33 -7.79 5.61 8.37
C TRP A 33 -8.13 5.22 6.92
N MET A 34 -7.34 4.33 6.32
CA MET A 34 -7.53 3.89 4.93
C MET A 34 -8.84 3.10 4.73
N ARG A 35 -9.22 2.24 5.69
CA ARG A 35 -10.52 1.53 5.68
C ARG A 35 -11.69 2.50 5.77
N LYS A 36 -11.61 3.50 6.67
CA LYS A 36 -12.62 4.56 6.78
C LYS A 36 -12.76 5.33 5.48
N LYS A 37 -11.65 5.62 4.81
CA LYS A 37 -11.65 6.32 3.52
C LYS A 37 -12.29 5.50 2.40
N GLN A 38 -12.06 4.19 2.35
CA GLN A 38 -12.71 3.31 1.37
C GLN A 38 -14.23 3.24 1.55
N GLN A 39 -14.74 3.23 2.79
CA GLN A 39 -16.18 3.20 3.05
C GLN A 39 -16.88 4.52 2.68
N GLY A 40 -16.16 5.64 2.75
CA GLY A 40 -16.69 6.97 2.39
C GLY A 40 -16.41 7.42 0.96
N ALA A 41 -15.54 6.73 0.21
CA ALA A 41 -15.19 7.09 -1.15
C ALA A 41 -16.23 6.56 -2.14
N VAL A 42 -16.88 7.48 -2.87
CA VAL A 42 -17.82 7.15 -3.95
C VAL A 42 -17.08 6.65 -5.19
N ASN A 43 -15.79 6.97 -5.32
CA ASN A 43 -14.94 6.65 -6.46
C ASN A 43 -13.50 6.31 -6.03
N SER A 44 -12.97 5.18 -6.50
CA SER A 44 -11.58 4.72 -6.25
C SER A 44 -10.55 5.80 -6.62
N LYS A 45 -10.82 6.54 -7.69
CA LYS A 45 -9.95 7.62 -8.21
C LYS A 45 -9.76 8.79 -7.25
N ALA A 46 -10.79 9.18 -6.49
CA ALA A 46 -10.64 10.28 -5.52
C ALA A 46 -9.84 9.84 -4.31
N LEU A 47 -10.09 8.62 -3.83
CA LEU A 47 -9.29 8.02 -2.76
C LEU A 47 -7.82 7.96 -3.15
N ILE A 48 -7.51 7.45 -4.33
CA ILE A 48 -6.15 7.33 -4.84
C ILE A 48 -5.45 8.70 -4.87
N LYS A 49 -6.11 9.74 -5.37
CA LYS A 49 -5.53 11.10 -5.40
C LYS A 49 -5.23 11.67 -4.01
N GLU A 50 -5.96 11.26 -2.98
CA GLU A 50 -5.77 11.75 -1.61
C GLU A 50 -4.63 11.03 -0.89
N ILE A 51 -4.38 9.77 -1.23
CA ILE A 51 -3.33 8.96 -0.60
C ILE A 51 -1.97 9.06 -1.30
N ILE A 52 -1.95 9.47 -2.57
CA ILE A 52 -0.72 9.50 -3.36
C ILE A 52 0.20 10.58 -2.81
N ASP A 53 1.48 10.20 -2.68
CA ASP A 53 2.52 11.13 -2.33
C ASP A 53 2.63 12.25 -3.40
N PRO A 54 2.56 13.54 -3.01
CA PRO A 54 2.68 14.66 -3.95
C PRO A 54 3.98 14.67 -4.75
N THR A 55 5.04 13.99 -4.32
CA THR A 55 6.29 13.88 -5.10
C THR A 55 6.16 12.95 -6.30
N LEU A 56 5.11 12.12 -6.36
CA LEU A 56 4.81 11.23 -7.49
C LEU A 56 4.01 11.92 -8.60
N ILE A 57 3.76 13.23 -8.52
CA ILE A 57 2.97 13.98 -9.52
C ILE A 57 3.49 13.72 -10.94
N GLY A 58 2.59 13.23 -11.81
CA GLY A 58 2.86 13.00 -13.23
C GLY A 58 3.57 11.68 -13.56
N GLY A 59 3.98 10.89 -12.56
CA GLY A 59 4.74 9.65 -12.74
C GLY A 59 3.98 8.35 -12.45
N TYR A 60 2.68 8.40 -12.17
CA TYR A 60 1.88 7.21 -11.85
C TYR A 60 0.68 7.06 -12.78
N GLU A 61 0.40 5.81 -13.14
CA GLU A 61 -0.79 5.43 -13.88
C GLU A 61 -1.92 5.10 -12.90
N MET A 62 -3.09 5.69 -13.11
CA MET A 62 -4.22 5.55 -12.18
C MET A 62 -4.65 4.09 -12.00
N GLY A 63 -4.66 3.30 -13.09
CA GLY A 63 -5.04 1.88 -13.04
C GLY A 63 -4.05 1.03 -12.24
N LYS A 64 -2.74 1.27 -12.41
CA LYS A 64 -1.70 0.60 -11.62
C LYS A 64 -1.82 0.98 -10.14
N MET A 65 -2.08 2.24 -9.83
CA MET A 65 -2.24 2.68 -8.45
C MET A 65 -3.51 2.11 -7.78
N GLU A 66 -4.61 1.97 -8.51
CA GLU A 66 -5.81 1.30 -8.01
C GLU A 66 -5.52 -0.15 -7.60
N THR A 67 -4.76 -0.86 -8.43
CA THR A 67 -4.34 -2.22 -8.11
C THR A 67 -3.39 -2.28 -6.93
N LEU A 68 -2.43 -1.36 -6.83
CA LEU A 68 -1.53 -1.28 -5.67
C LEU A 68 -2.30 -1.09 -4.36
N VAL A 69 -3.28 -0.18 -4.35
CA VAL A 69 -4.14 0.04 -3.18
C VAL A 69 -4.92 -1.21 -2.83
N ARG A 70 -5.53 -1.86 -3.83
CA ARG A 70 -6.29 -3.10 -3.61
C ARG A 70 -5.43 -4.21 -3.02
N VAL A 71 -4.23 -4.43 -3.58
CA VAL A 71 -3.27 -5.43 -3.10
C VAL A 71 -2.81 -5.10 -1.68
N ALA A 72 -2.43 -3.84 -1.43
CA ALA A 72 -1.99 -3.39 -0.11
C ALA A 72 -3.05 -3.65 0.97
N MET A 73 -4.33 -3.39 0.65
CA MET A 73 -5.44 -3.62 1.58
C MET A 73 -5.65 -5.10 1.90
N GLN A 74 -5.52 -5.99 0.90
CA GLN A 74 -5.57 -7.44 1.14
C GLN A 74 -4.39 -7.94 1.97
N CYS A 75 -3.19 -7.38 1.78
CA CYS A 75 -2.00 -7.75 2.54
C CYS A 75 -2.09 -7.39 4.03
N VAL A 76 -2.82 -6.32 4.37
CA VAL A 76 -3.00 -5.84 5.74
C VAL A 76 -4.35 -6.26 6.35
N GLU A 77 -5.01 -7.25 5.76
CA GLU A 77 -6.27 -7.76 6.28
C GLU A 77 -6.10 -8.32 7.70
N GLU A 78 -7.08 -8.11 8.58
CA GLU A 78 -6.95 -8.57 9.97
C GLU A 78 -6.96 -10.11 10.04
N ASP A 79 -7.81 -10.73 9.24
CA ASP A 79 -7.84 -12.16 9.04
C ASP A 79 -6.57 -12.63 8.32
N LYS A 80 -5.80 -13.48 9.02
CA LYS A 80 -4.55 -14.04 8.52
C LYS A 80 -4.76 -14.91 7.28
N ASP A 81 -5.84 -15.67 7.21
CA ASP A 81 -6.09 -16.63 6.14
C ASP A 81 -6.68 -15.93 4.89
N ALA A 82 -7.24 -14.73 5.07
CA ALA A 82 -7.63 -13.86 3.97
C ALA A 82 -6.44 -13.14 3.31
N ARG A 83 -5.29 -13.04 3.99
CA ARG A 83 -4.08 -12.41 3.42
C ARG A 83 -3.55 -13.23 2.26
N PRO A 84 -3.24 -12.60 1.11
CA PRO A 84 -2.70 -13.31 -0.04
C PRO A 84 -1.31 -13.86 0.26
N THR A 85 -0.97 -14.99 -0.34
CA THR A 85 0.41 -15.49 -0.33
C THR A 85 1.31 -14.57 -1.15
N MET A 86 2.61 -14.48 -0.83
CA MET A 86 3.55 -13.63 -1.59
C MET A 86 3.57 -13.96 -3.09
N ARG A 87 3.43 -15.24 -3.45
CA ARG A 87 3.27 -15.66 -4.86
C ARG A 87 2.05 -14.99 -5.49
N LYS A 88 0.93 -14.98 -4.79
CA LYS A 88 -0.30 -14.34 -5.27
C LYS A 88 -0.18 -12.83 -5.36
N VAL A 89 0.49 -12.20 -4.40
CA VAL A 89 0.80 -10.76 -4.41
C VAL A 89 1.58 -10.39 -5.68
N VAL A 90 2.65 -11.10 -5.98
CA VAL A 90 3.46 -10.86 -7.19
C VAL A 90 2.63 -11.04 -8.45
N GLU A 91 1.84 -12.12 -8.53
CA GLU A 91 0.93 -12.35 -9.65
C GLU A 91 -0.07 -11.19 -9.85
N MET A 92 -0.64 -10.65 -8.77
CA MET A 92 -1.58 -9.53 -8.85
C MET A 92 -0.92 -8.23 -9.31
N LEU A 93 0.35 -8.01 -8.95
CA LEU A 93 1.11 -6.82 -9.33
C LEU A 93 1.56 -6.86 -10.79
N LEU A 94 1.89 -8.05 -11.33
CA LEU A 94 2.36 -8.23 -12.70
C LEU A 94 1.23 -8.17 -13.76
N ARG A 95 0.00 -8.51 -13.39
CA ARG A 95 -1.17 -8.57 -14.31
C ARG A 95 -1.62 -7.22 -14.92
N HIS A 96 -0.88 -6.12 -14.76
CA HIS A 96 -1.26 -4.77 -15.22
C HIS A 96 -0.34 -4.21 -16.32
N GLU A 97 0.31 -5.08 -17.09
CA GLU A 97 1.09 -4.70 -18.28
C GLU A 97 0.31 -4.90 -19.60
N ASP A 98 -0.93 -5.42 -19.56
CA ASP A 98 -1.58 -6.02 -20.74
C ASP A 98 -2.83 -5.30 -21.31
N GLU A 99 -3.24 -4.14 -20.80
CA GLU A 99 -4.47 -3.45 -21.27
C GLU A 99 -4.17 -2.13 -22.01
N ASP A 100 -3.07 -2.08 -22.75
CA ASP A 100 -2.80 -1.05 -23.76
C ASP A 100 -2.11 -1.68 -24.99
N SER A 101 -2.83 -2.49 -25.75
CA SER A 101 -2.78 -2.55 -27.23
C SER A 101 -3.37 -3.87 -27.76
N CYS A 102 -4.23 -3.76 -28.77
CA CYS A 102 -4.37 -4.86 -29.72
C CYS A 102 -2.98 -5.14 -30.34
N ASP A 103 -2.61 -6.42 -30.40
CA ASP A 103 -1.47 -6.98 -31.15
C ASP A 103 -0.07 -6.89 -30.48
N ASN A 104 0.26 -7.86 -29.61
CA ASN A 104 1.21 -8.95 -29.88
C ASN A 104 1.69 -9.60 -28.57
N GLY A 105 1.83 -10.93 -28.60
CA GLY A 105 2.39 -11.68 -27.49
C GLY A 105 3.78 -11.19 -27.08
N ALA A 106 3.89 -10.71 -25.84
CA ALA A 106 5.15 -10.56 -25.16
C ALA A 106 5.27 -11.68 -24.13
N GLU A 107 6.31 -12.47 -24.34
CA GLU A 107 6.73 -13.64 -23.62
C GLU A 107 6.98 -13.32 -22.13
N VAL A 108 6.45 -14.16 -21.25
CA VAL A 108 6.88 -14.28 -19.85
C VAL A 108 8.34 -14.77 -19.82
N LYS A 109 9.28 -13.90 -20.20
CA LYS A 109 10.71 -14.16 -20.06
C LYS A 109 11.13 -13.88 -18.62
N ASP A 110 11.43 -14.99 -17.95
CA ASP A 110 12.42 -15.12 -16.90
C ASP A 110 12.03 -14.61 -15.51
N PHE A 111 11.02 -15.28 -14.94
CA PHE A 111 11.07 -15.62 -13.51
C PHE A 111 12.27 -16.55 -13.28
N VAL A 112 13.46 -15.99 -13.07
CA VAL A 112 14.63 -16.77 -12.66
C VAL A 112 14.38 -17.20 -11.21
N PRO A 113 14.28 -18.51 -10.91
CA PRO A 113 14.15 -18.95 -9.53
C PRO A 113 15.42 -18.63 -8.77
N PHE A 114 15.26 -18.10 -7.56
CA PHE A 114 16.31 -18.06 -6.55
C PHE A 114 16.85 -19.48 -6.35
N GLN A 115 18.07 -19.74 -6.80
CA GLN A 115 18.89 -20.88 -6.42
C GLN A 115 19.86 -20.43 -5.32
#